data_AF-A0A9R0ILI8-F1
#
_entry.id   AF-A0A9R0ILI8-F1
#
_cell.length_a   1.000
_cell.length_b   1.000
_cell.length_c   1.000
_cell.angle_alpha   90.00
_cell.angle_beta   90.00
_cell.angle_gamma   90.00
#
_symmetry.space_group_name_H-M   'P 1'
#
loop_
_entity.id
_entity.type
_entity.pdbx_description
1 polymer ?
#
loop_
_entity_poly.entity_id
_entity_poly.type
_entity_poly.pdbx_seq_one_letter_code
_entity_poly.pdbx_strand_id
1 'polypeptide(L)'
;MPFAPFIGVNHHGKSIIFAAALISHEDAPTFVWVFEEFMKCMGKAPTGILTDQDRAIALGSRKDWPKIDTLIRTAIHDLLDPDEFDEAWCHVMEEYGLTGPGWMKDAYELRCQWAPAYNRGKFWAGMSSTQRSEAEEEKQDNYDSIDKIPQLEPDKSVLVEYVLVKSYTNEKFAEVVAERKGLTHTNVTKIDALGNLSFYRADEKLTSPLWRKRFKQYNVKVDKVKGELHCSCNLFEFTGILCRHILEAMDVEDFQFLPEKYILPRWMKQVRSYESLQVSYFDPLESSRLAKAKELSQRHNYLYEMAMRSEVALKLYKEAMDVVRLKMEDAIGIRKTGDTGDDSILWWDPDARNVFGRRRL
;
A
#
# COMPACT_ATOMS: atom_id res chain seq x y z
N MET A 1 13.49 15.31 -25.22
CA MET A 1 13.32 13.90 -25.64
C MET A 1 12.56 13.20 -24.53
N PRO A 2 11.25 13.00 -24.69
CA PRO A 2 10.45 12.30 -23.70
C PRO A 2 10.88 10.84 -23.52
N PHE A 3 10.75 10.34 -22.29
CA PHE A 3 11.10 8.99 -21.91
C PHE A 3 9.85 8.28 -21.38
N ALA A 4 9.45 7.20 -22.03
CA ALA A 4 8.24 6.42 -21.72
C ALA A 4 8.62 5.05 -21.14
N PRO A 5 8.64 4.88 -19.80
CA PRO A 5 8.85 3.58 -19.18
C PRO A 5 7.57 2.74 -19.19
N PHE A 6 7.70 1.47 -19.58
CA PHE A 6 6.68 0.46 -19.38
C PHE A 6 6.96 -0.25 -18.07
N ILE A 7 6.20 0.10 -17.04
CA ILE A 7 6.32 -0.51 -15.71
C ILE A 7 5.13 -1.44 -15.52
N GLY A 8 5.36 -2.61 -14.95
CA GLY A 8 4.28 -3.34 -14.32
C GLY A 8 4.81 -4.26 -13.24
N VAL A 9 4.01 -5.24 -12.86
CA VAL A 9 4.25 -5.99 -11.63
C VAL A 9 4.48 -7.47 -11.94
N ASN A 10 5.53 -8.04 -11.36
CA ASN A 10 5.78 -9.48 -11.47
C ASN A 10 4.89 -10.28 -10.51
N HIS A 11 4.96 -11.61 -10.59
CA HIS A 11 4.18 -12.53 -9.73
C HIS A 11 4.47 -12.40 -8.22
N HIS A 12 5.49 -11.62 -7.83
CA HIS A 12 5.82 -11.32 -6.44
C HIS A 12 5.38 -9.91 -6.02
N GLY A 13 4.56 -9.22 -6.81
CA GLY A 13 4.10 -7.87 -6.45
C GLY A 13 5.17 -6.78 -6.61
N LYS A 14 6.29 -7.06 -7.29
CA LYS A 14 7.39 -6.10 -7.48
C LYS A 14 7.23 -5.33 -8.78
N SER A 15 7.34 -4.00 -8.72
CA SER A 15 7.43 -3.15 -9.90
C SER A 15 8.71 -3.47 -10.68
N ILE A 16 8.54 -3.79 -11.94
CA ILE A 16 9.60 -4.09 -12.89
C ILE A 16 9.39 -3.25 -14.15
N ILE A 17 10.49 -2.72 -14.67
CA ILE A 17 10.47 -2.07 -15.98
C ILE A 17 10.55 -3.17 -17.03
N PHE A 18 9.47 -3.35 -17.78
CA PHE A 18 9.40 -4.32 -18.88
C PHE A 18 10.09 -3.81 -20.14
N ALA A 19 9.93 -2.52 -20.41
CA ALA A 19 10.49 -1.86 -21.57
C ALA A 19 10.64 -0.36 -21.29
N ALA A 20 11.39 0.31 -22.14
CA ALA A 20 11.46 1.75 -22.15
C ALA A 20 11.58 2.24 -23.59
N ALA A 21 10.90 3.33 -23.91
CA ALA A 21 11.01 3.99 -25.20
C ALA A 21 11.54 5.42 -25.02
N LEU A 22 12.51 5.79 -25.84
CA LEU A 22 12.90 7.18 -26.05
C LEU A 22 12.15 7.65 -27.30
N ILE A 23 11.27 8.63 -27.10
CA ILE A 23 10.44 9.17 -28.17
C ILE A 23 10.86 10.61 -28.47
N SER A 24 10.66 11.04 -29.72
CA SER A 24 10.91 12.42 -30.14
C SER A 24 9.73 13.33 -29.80
N HIS A 25 8.50 12.81 -29.91
CA HIS A 25 7.25 13.54 -29.75
C HIS A 25 6.21 12.71 -28.98
N GLU A 26 5.33 13.38 -28.23
CA GLU A 26 4.18 12.76 -27.52
C GLU A 26 2.92 12.87 -28.39
N ASP A 27 2.91 12.17 -29.53
CA ASP A 27 1.77 12.11 -30.44
C ASP A 27 1.29 10.68 -30.70
N ALA A 28 0.07 10.55 -31.20
CA ALA A 28 -0.57 9.25 -31.42
C ALA A 28 0.26 8.32 -32.34
N PRO A 29 0.80 8.77 -33.49
CA PRO A 29 1.65 7.91 -34.33
C PRO A 29 2.88 7.39 -33.60
N THR A 30 3.55 8.22 -32.80
CA THR A 30 4.72 7.82 -32.03
C THR A 30 4.35 6.77 -30.98
N PHE A 31 3.24 6.94 -30.24
CA PHE A 31 2.79 5.94 -29.28
C PHE A 31 2.34 4.63 -29.95
N VAL A 32 1.65 4.68 -31.09
CA VAL A 32 1.28 3.48 -31.87
C VAL A 32 2.54 2.67 -32.22
N TRP A 33 3.58 3.32 -32.74
CA TRP A 33 4.86 2.67 -33.03
C TRP A 33 5.49 2.05 -31.78
N VAL A 34 5.50 2.76 -30.65
CA VAL A 34 6.03 2.23 -29.39
C VAL A 34 5.28 0.97 -28.96
N PHE A 35 3.94 0.96 -29.02
CA PHE A 35 3.14 -0.21 -28.66
C PHE A 35 3.33 -1.38 -29.63
N GLU A 36 3.49 -1.12 -30.92
CA GLU A 36 3.81 -2.16 -31.91
C GLU A 36 5.17 -2.82 -31.64
N GLU A 37 6.21 -2.02 -31.36
CA GLU A 37 7.53 -2.54 -31.00
C GLU A 37 7.52 -3.27 -29.66
N PHE A 38 6.75 -2.77 -28.68
CA PHE A 38 6.52 -3.48 -27.42
C PHE A 38 5.88 -4.85 -27.68
N MET A 39 4.87 -4.93 -28.54
CA MET A 39 4.21 -6.20 -28.90
C MET A 39 5.16 -7.17 -29.61
N LYS A 40 6.01 -6.67 -30.53
CA LYS A 40 7.03 -7.50 -31.20
C LYS A 40 8.03 -8.06 -30.19
N CYS A 41 8.46 -7.26 -29.23
CA CYS A 41 9.44 -7.68 -28.21
C CYS A 41 8.84 -8.66 -27.19
N MET A 42 7.62 -8.40 -26.71
CA MET A 42 7.02 -9.11 -25.58
C MET A 42 6.17 -10.32 -25.99
N GLY A 43 5.72 -10.37 -27.25
CA GLY A 43 4.93 -11.48 -27.80
C GLY A 43 3.52 -11.63 -27.22
N LYS A 44 3.12 -10.76 -26.28
CA LYS A 44 1.82 -10.79 -25.61
C LYS A 44 1.35 -9.38 -25.24
N ALA A 45 0.08 -9.10 -25.48
CA ALA A 45 -0.56 -7.85 -25.08
C ALA A 45 -0.76 -7.78 -23.55
N PRO A 46 -0.57 -6.60 -22.93
CA PRO A 46 -0.88 -6.40 -21.52
C PRO A 46 -2.39 -6.52 -21.28
N THR A 47 -2.78 -7.08 -20.13
CA THR A 47 -4.19 -7.28 -19.74
C THR A 47 -4.91 -5.95 -19.43
N GLY A 48 -4.14 -4.89 -19.20
CA GLY A 48 -4.61 -3.52 -19.05
C GLY A 48 -3.42 -2.56 -18.91
N ILE A 49 -3.64 -1.29 -19.21
CA ILE A 49 -2.60 -0.24 -19.24
C ILE A 49 -3.11 0.93 -18.41
N LEU A 50 -2.29 1.42 -17.48
CA LEU A 50 -2.54 2.64 -16.71
C LEU A 50 -1.65 3.74 -17.27
N THR A 51 -2.24 4.82 -17.75
CA THR A 51 -1.52 5.99 -18.29
C THR A 51 -2.01 7.24 -17.60
N ASP A 52 -1.11 8.15 -17.27
CA ASP A 52 -1.41 9.53 -16.92
C ASP A 52 -1.91 10.26 -18.16
N GLN A 53 -3.23 10.28 -18.38
CA GLN A 53 -3.80 11.09 -19.44
C GLN A 53 -3.89 12.54 -18.99
N ASP A 54 -2.84 13.33 -19.23
CA ASP A 54 -2.97 14.79 -19.18
C ASP A 54 -3.41 15.35 -20.54
N ARG A 55 -4.73 15.44 -20.72
CA ARG A 55 -5.36 16.33 -21.71
C ARG A 55 -6.49 17.16 -21.09
N ALA A 56 -6.42 17.42 -19.79
CA ALA A 56 -7.34 18.31 -19.09
C ALA A 56 -7.23 19.78 -19.57
N ILE A 57 -6.13 20.12 -20.25
CA ILE A 57 -5.76 21.48 -20.62
C ILE A 57 -6.78 22.16 -21.57
N ALA A 58 -7.51 21.40 -22.40
CA ALA A 58 -8.49 21.99 -23.34
C ALA A 58 -9.84 22.35 -22.69
N LEU A 59 -10.26 21.63 -21.64
CA LEU A 59 -11.53 21.89 -20.93
C LEU A 59 -11.33 22.64 -19.62
N GLY A 60 -10.11 22.70 -19.07
CA GLY A 60 -9.79 23.44 -17.84
C GLY A 60 -10.08 24.94 -17.88
N SER A 61 -10.25 25.52 -19.07
CA SER A 61 -10.65 26.93 -19.25
C SER A 61 -12.17 27.16 -19.09
N ARG A 62 -12.98 26.10 -18.99
CA ARG A 62 -14.42 26.19 -18.75
C ARG A 62 -14.72 26.56 -17.29
N LYS A 63 -15.67 27.47 -17.07
CA LYS A 63 -16.07 27.90 -15.71
C LYS A 63 -16.69 26.77 -14.88
N ASP A 64 -17.29 25.80 -15.55
CA ASP A 64 -17.94 24.60 -15.02
C ASP A 64 -16.97 23.41 -14.82
N TRP A 65 -15.72 23.53 -15.27
CA TRP A 65 -14.72 22.46 -15.17
C TRP A 65 -14.53 21.89 -13.76
N PRO A 66 -14.46 22.67 -12.66
CA PRO A 66 -14.28 22.10 -11.33
C PRO A 66 -15.41 21.13 -10.93
N LYS A 67 -16.65 21.39 -11.39
CA LYS A 67 -17.79 20.50 -11.14
C LYS A 67 -17.72 19.26 -12.02
N ILE A 68 -17.37 19.43 -13.29
CA ILE A 68 -17.18 18.32 -14.23
C ILE A 68 -16.07 17.39 -13.74
N ASP A 69 -14.91 17.93 -13.36
CA ASP A 69 -13.77 17.18 -12.82
C ASP A 69 -14.15 16.43 -11.55
N THR A 70 -14.88 17.08 -10.63
CA THR A 70 -15.38 16.39 -9.42
C THR A 70 -16.29 15.22 -9.80
N LEU A 71 -17.28 15.42 -10.68
CA LEU A 71 -18.22 14.38 -11.09
C LEU A 71 -17.54 13.24 -11.85
N ILE A 72 -16.55 13.56 -12.70
CA ILE A 72 -15.75 12.57 -13.42
C ILE A 72 -14.89 11.78 -12.44
N ARG A 73 -14.17 12.44 -11.52
CA ARG A 73 -13.37 11.75 -10.50
C ARG A 73 -14.25 10.85 -9.63
N THR A 74 -15.41 11.34 -9.21
CA THR A 74 -16.41 10.56 -8.49
C THR A 74 -16.85 9.35 -9.32
N ALA A 75 -17.22 9.51 -10.59
CA ALA A 75 -17.61 8.39 -11.44
C ALA A 75 -16.48 7.37 -11.70
N ILE A 76 -15.23 7.83 -11.78
CA ILE A 76 -14.05 6.99 -12.03
C ILE A 76 -13.62 6.25 -10.76
N HIS A 77 -13.59 6.94 -9.62
CA HIS A 77 -13.00 6.42 -8.39
C HIS A 77 -14.01 5.79 -7.43
N ASP A 78 -15.31 6.13 -7.53
CA ASP A 78 -16.33 5.47 -6.72
C ASP A 78 -16.58 4.05 -7.18
N LEU A 79 -17.12 3.23 -6.27
CA LEU A 79 -17.38 1.79 -6.42
C LEU A 79 -18.46 1.45 -7.49
N LEU A 80 -18.58 2.21 -8.57
CA LEU A 80 -19.51 1.97 -9.68
C LEU A 80 -19.24 0.63 -10.37
N ASP A 81 -20.33 -0.05 -10.73
CA ASP A 81 -20.30 -1.13 -11.71
C ASP A 81 -20.37 -0.56 -13.14
N PRO A 82 -20.16 -1.38 -14.20
CA PRO A 82 -20.18 -0.90 -15.58
C PRO A 82 -21.42 -0.11 -15.99
N ASP A 83 -22.60 -0.55 -15.54
CA ASP A 83 -23.87 0.08 -15.89
C ASP A 83 -24.00 1.45 -15.19
N GLU A 84 -23.66 1.51 -13.90
CA GLU A 84 -23.64 2.76 -13.14
C GLU A 84 -22.60 3.76 -13.67
N PHE A 85 -21.45 3.27 -14.13
CA PHE A 85 -20.44 4.11 -14.78
C PHE A 85 -20.99 4.70 -16.08
N ASP A 86 -21.62 3.87 -16.92
CA ASP A 86 -22.17 4.32 -18.20
C ASP A 86 -23.30 5.35 -17.97
N GLU A 87 -24.19 5.11 -17.01
CA GLU A 87 -25.23 6.06 -16.62
C GLU A 87 -24.66 7.40 -16.12
N ALA A 88 -23.70 7.35 -15.19
CA ALA A 88 -23.06 8.54 -14.63
C ALA A 88 -22.30 9.33 -15.71
N TRP A 89 -21.59 8.63 -16.59
CA TRP A 89 -20.85 9.25 -17.69
C TRP A 89 -21.80 9.92 -18.68
N CYS A 90 -22.84 9.22 -19.13
CA CYS A 90 -23.86 9.79 -20.03
C CYS A 90 -24.51 11.04 -19.42
N HIS A 91 -24.85 11.00 -18.14
CA HIS A 91 -25.42 12.16 -17.45
C HIS A 91 -24.48 13.37 -17.48
N VAL A 92 -23.20 13.19 -17.12
CA VAL A 92 -22.21 14.29 -17.14
C VAL A 92 -22.02 14.82 -18.56
N MET A 93 -22.01 13.95 -19.57
CA MET A 93 -21.84 14.38 -20.95
C MET A 93 -23.05 15.20 -21.44
N GLU A 94 -24.27 14.79 -21.08
CA GLU A 94 -25.50 15.50 -21.44
C GLU A 94 -25.66 16.84 -20.72
N GLU A 95 -25.47 16.86 -19.40
CA GLU A 95 -25.64 18.06 -18.56
C GLU A 95 -24.74 19.21 -19.01
N TYR A 96 -23.50 18.90 -19.41
CA TYR A 96 -22.50 19.90 -19.78
C TYR A 96 -22.31 20.05 -21.29
N GLY A 97 -23.13 19.38 -22.11
CA GLY A 97 -23.11 19.46 -23.57
C GLY A 97 -21.80 18.97 -24.20
N LEU A 98 -21.22 17.90 -23.65
CA LEU A 98 -19.94 17.31 -24.06
C LEU A 98 -20.08 16.12 -25.02
N THR A 99 -21.28 15.86 -25.54
CA THR A 99 -21.60 14.72 -26.43
C THR A 99 -21.04 14.83 -27.85
N GLY A 100 -20.41 15.96 -28.19
CA GLY A 100 -19.81 16.20 -29.50
C GLY A 100 -18.55 15.35 -29.78
N PRO A 101 -18.05 15.35 -31.03
CA PRO A 101 -16.79 14.68 -31.36
C PRO A 101 -15.63 15.34 -30.59
N GLY A 102 -14.78 14.51 -29.98
CA GLY A 102 -13.65 14.97 -29.20
C GLY A 102 -13.18 13.92 -28.20
N TRP A 103 -12.14 14.27 -27.44
CA TRP A 103 -11.42 13.33 -26.58
C TRP A 103 -12.30 12.67 -25.50
N MET A 104 -13.37 13.32 -25.03
CA MET A 104 -14.31 12.74 -24.06
C MET A 104 -15.08 11.55 -24.65
N LYS A 105 -15.44 11.62 -25.95
CA LYS A 105 -16.06 10.52 -26.66
C LYS A 105 -15.06 9.38 -26.87
N ASP A 106 -13.84 9.70 -27.31
CA ASP A 106 -12.78 8.72 -27.52
C ASP A 106 -12.42 8.00 -26.19
N ALA A 107 -12.37 8.76 -25.08
CA ALA A 107 -12.16 8.21 -23.75
C ALA A 107 -13.30 7.25 -23.36
N TYR A 108 -14.56 7.60 -23.62
CA TYR A 108 -15.69 6.71 -23.35
C TYR A 108 -15.67 5.43 -24.19
N GLU A 109 -15.31 5.53 -25.46
CA GLU A 109 -15.17 4.35 -26.34
C GLU A 109 -14.07 3.39 -25.83
N LEU A 110 -13.02 3.94 -25.20
CA LEU A 110 -11.92 3.19 -24.60
C LEU A 110 -12.12 2.82 -23.12
N ARG A 111 -13.31 3.07 -22.52
CA ARG A 111 -13.56 2.92 -21.07
C ARG A 111 -13.19 1.57 -20.48
N CYS A 112 -13.37 0.48 -21.22
CA CYS A 112 -12.97 -0.87 -20.77
C CYS A 112 -11.47 -1.01 -20.50
N GLN A 113 -10.63 -0.11 -21.03
CA GLN A 113 -9.18 -0.14 -20.87
C GLN A 113 -8.71 0.62 -19.63
N TRP A 114 -9.39 1.71 -19.26
CA TRP A 114 -8.90 2.63 -18.21
C TRP A 114 -9.88 2.79 -17.03
N ALA A 115 -11.18 2.60 -17.21
CA ALA A 115 -12.16 2.86 -16.16
C ALA A 115 -12.14 1.76 -15.08
N PRO A 116 -11.98 2.11 -13.79
CA PRO A 116 -11.98 1.14 -12.70
C PRO A 116 -13.21 0.24 -12.66
N ALA A 117 -14.40 0.77 -12.99
CA ALA A 117 -15.65 0.00 -13.04
C ALA A 117 -15.56 -1.26 -13.93
N TYR A 118 -14.81 -1.19 -15.03
CA TYR A 118 -14.62 -2.30 -15.98
C TYR A 118 -13.42 -3.19 -15.66
N ASN A 119 -12.50 -2.69 -14.84
CA ASN A 119 -11.23 -3.35 -14.53
C ASN A 119 -11.16 -3.93 -13.12
N ARG A 120 -12.13 -3.66 -12.25
CA ARG A 120 -12.18 -4.10 -10.84
C ARG A 120 -12.10 -5.60 -10.63
N GLY A 121 -12.63 -6.40 -11.55
CA GLY A 121 -12.51 -7.87 -11.48
C GLY A 121 -11.11 -8.40 -11.81
N LYS A 122 -10.18 -7.54 -12.24
CA LYS A 122 -8.77 -7.89 -12.48
C LYS A 122 -7.95 -7.49 -11.24
N PHE A 123 -6.92 -8.27 -10.95
CA PHE A 123 -6.03 -8.00 -9.82
C PHE A 123 -5.03 -6.90 -10.16
N TRP A 124 -5.14 -5.74 -9.50
CA TRP A 124 -4.27 -4.58 -9.65
C TRP A 124 -3.45 -4.28 -8.39
N ALA A 125 -3.93 -4.68 -7.21
CA ALA A 125 -3.27 -4.42 -5.93
C ALA A 125 -2.74 -2.98 -5.80
N GLY A 126 -3.58 -1.97 -6.07
CA GLY A 126 -3.28 -0.56 -5.88
C GLY A 126 -2.21 0.01 -6.82
N MET A 127 -1.97 -0.59 -7.99
CA MET A 127 -1.15 0.03 -9.03
C MET A 127 -1.81 1.29 -9.59
N SER A 128 -1.05 2.38 -9.69
CA SER A 128 -1.42 3.62 -10.41
C SER A 128 -0.44 3.88 -11.58
N SER A 129 -0.64 4.96 -12.34
CA SER A 129 0.31 5.44 -13.36
C SER A 129 1.48 6.27 -12.79
N THR A 130 1.39 6.74 -11.54
CA THR A 130 2.39 7.60 -10.86
C THR A 130 3.46 6.81 -10.08
N GLN A 131 3.68 5.54 -10.42
CA GLN A 131 4.49 4.59 -9.64
C GLN A 131 5.90 5.05 -9.26
N ARG A 132 6.50 6.02 -9.98
CA ARG A 132 7.83 6.55 -9.63
C ARG A 132 7.81 7.51 -8.44
N SER A 133 6.85 8.42 -8.35
CA SER A 133 6.71 9.31 -7.18
C SER A 133 6.20 8.52 -5.98
N GLU A 134 5.23 7.64 -6.21
CA GLU A 134 4.68 6.75 -5.18
C GLU A 134 5.75 5.80 -4.62
N ALA A 135 6.65 5.26 -5.45
CA ALA A 135 7.72 4.40 -4.93
C ALA A 135 8.72 5.13 -4.03
N GLU A 136 8.81 6.46 -4.10
CA GLU A 136 9.64 7.25 -3.18
C GLU A 136 8.87 7.60 -1.91
N GLU A 137 7.58 7.93 -2.03
CA GLU A 137 6.66 8.11 -0.90
C GLU A 137 6.52 6.81 -0.08
N GLU A 138 6.28 5.67 -0.73
CA GLU A 138 6.23 4.33 -0.12
C GLU A 138 7.53 3.99 0.64
N LYS A 139 8.70 4.43 0.15
CA LYS A 139 9.99 4.24 0.85
C LYS A 139 10.07 5.09 2.11
N GLN A 140 9.69 6.37 2.01
CA GLN A 140 9.68 7.26 3.15
C GLN A 140 8.70 6.75 4.21
N ASP A 141 7.52 6.30 3.80
CA ASP A 141 6.51 5.75 4.70
C ASP A 141 6.93 4.43 5.33
N ASN A 142 7.62 3.56 4.59
CA ASN A 142 8.20 2.35 5.16
C ASN A 142 9.31 2.68 6.19
N TYR A 143 10.15 3.69 5.93
CA TYR A 143 11.14 4.18 6.89
C TYR A 143 10.47 4.73 8.16
N ASP A 144 9.48 5.61 7.98
CA ASP A 144 8.70 6.20 9.05
C ASP A 144 7.92 5.15 9.86
N SER A 145 7.45 4.09 9.21
CA SER A 145 6.72 3.00 9.85
C SER A 145 7.60 2.09 10.74
N ILE A 146 8.92 2.19 10.61
CA ILE A 146 9.90 1.47 11.44
C ILE A 146 10.30 2.33 12.65
N ASP A 147 10.48 3.64 12.45
CA ASP A 147 11.00 4.56 13.47
C ASP A 147 9.89 5.21 14.32
N LYS A 148 8.67 5.34 13.77
CA LYS A 148 7.52 5.97 14.44
C LYS A 148 6.51 4.92 14.88
N ILE A 149 6.09 5.02 16.14
CA ILE A 149 4.94 4.26 16.67
C ILE A 149 3.71 4.56 15.80
N PRO A 150 2.89 3.55 15.41
CA PRO A 150 1.66 3.79 14.66
C PRO A 150 0.82 4.88 15.35
N GLN A 151 0.47 5.94 14.62
CA GLN A 151 -0.33 7.04 15.17
C GLN A 151 -1.77 6.62 15.49
N LEU A 152 -2.24 5.54 14.87
CA LEU A 152 -3.55 4.95 15.10
C LEU A 152 -3.41 3.76 16.05
N GLU A 153 -4.12 3.82 17.19
CA GLU A 153 -4.21 2.68 18.09
C GLU A 153 -5.10 1.60 17.46
N PRO A 154 -4.58 0.38 17.23
CA PRO A 154 -5.37 -0.71 16.65
C PRO A 154 -6.36 -1.26 17.68
N ASP A 155 -7.57 -1.63 17.24
CA ASP A 155 -8.45 -2.44 18.06
C ASP A 155 -7.92 -3.87 18.11
N LYS A 156 -7.37 -4.25 19.27
CA LYS A 156 -6.79 -5.59 19.49
C LYS A 156 -7.84 -6.71 19.53
N SER A 157 -9.13 -6.37 19.64
CA SER A 157 -10.21 -7.35 19.55
C SER A 157 -10.53 -7.73 18.10
N VAL A 158 -10.12 -6.91 17.13
CA VAL A 158 -10.32 -7.14 15.70
C VAL A 158 -9.10 -7.83 15.13
N LEU A 159 -9.26 -9.09 14.71
CA LEU A 159 -8.16 -9.92 14.19
C LEU A 159 -7.38 -9.22 13.07
N VAL A 160 -8.09 -8.63 12.10
CA VAL A 160 -7.45 -8.00 10.94
C VAL A 160 -6.64 -6.78 11.33
N GLU A 161 -7.15 -5.92 12.23
CA GLU A 161 -6.38 -4.76 12.69
C GLU A 161 -5.13 -5.19 13.49
N TYR A 162 -5.30 -6.19 14.36
CA TYR A 162 -4.20 -6.73 15.16
C TYR A 162 -3.07 -7.34 14.30
N VAL A 163 -3.43 -8.02 13.21
CA VAL A 163 -2.45 -8.60 12.28
C VAL A 163 -1.82 -7.51 11.43
N LEU A 164 -2.63 -6.68 10.77
CA LEU A 164 -2.16 -5.73 9.76
C LEU A 164 -1.39 -4.54 10.35
N VAL A 165 -1.64 -4.14 11.60
CA VAL A 165 -0.82 -3.10 12.26
C VAL A 165 0.65 -3.50 12.38
N LYS A 166 0.92 -4.81 12.52
CA LYS A 166 2.27 -5.35 12.63
C LYS A 166 2.89 -5.61 11.26
N SER A 167 2.10 -6.09 10.30
CA SER A 167 2.61 -6.49 9.00
C SER A 167 2.67 -5.33 8.00
N TYR A 168 1.67 -4.45 7.92
CA TYR A 168 1.58 -3.41 6.87
C TYR A 168 2.23 -2.09 7.26
N THR A 169 2.60 -1.28 6.26
CA THR A 169 3.00 0.13 6.45
C THR A 169 1.90 0.92 7.14
N ASN A 170 2.26 2.01 7.85
CA ASN A 170 1.30 2.80 8.61
C ASN A 170 0.20 3.42 7.73
N GLU A 171 0.55 3.85 6.51
CA GLU A 171 -0.40 4.37 5.53
C GLU A 171 -1.41 3.30 5.08
N LYS A 172 -0.93 2.12 4.68
CA LYS A 172 -1.81 1.02 4.29
C LYS A 172 -2.65 0.48 5.45
N PHE A 173 -2.11 0.49 6.66
CA PHE A 173 -2.89 0.19 7.85
C PHE A 173 -4.00 1.23 8.07
N ALA A 174 -3.75 2.51 7.82
CA ALA A 174 -4.76 3.56 7.94
C ALA A 174 -5.93 3.37 6.95
N GLU A 175 -5.66 2.88 5.72
CA GLU A 175 -6.72 2.51 4.76
C GLU A 175 -7.62 1.37 5.29
N VAL A 176 -7.03 0.35 5.92
CA VAL A 176 -7.80 -0.73 6.55
C VAL A 176 -8.67 -0.21 7.70
N VAL A 177 -8.12 0.68 8.54
CA VAL A 177 -8.88 1.33 9.62
C VAL A 177 -10.00 2.20 9.05
N ALA A 178 -9.79 2.87 7.90
CA ALA A 178 -10.83 3.62 7.22
C ALA A 178 -11.96 2.73 6.69
N GLU A 179 -11.64 1.56 6.13
CA GLU A 179 -12.63 0.55 5.75
C GLU A 179 -13.47 0.09 6.95
N ARG A 180 -12.84 -0.15 8.11
CA ARG A 180 -13.57 -0.49 9.34
C ARG A 180 -14.49 0.62 9.82
N LYS A 181 -14.02 1.87 9.86
CA LYS A 181 -14.87 3.03 10.20
C LYS A 181 -16.09 3.15 9.27
N GLY A 182 -15.93 2.73 8.02
CA GLY A 182 -16.99 2.67 7.02
C GLY A 182 -18.14 1.69 7.31
N LEU A 183 -17.96 0.75 8.24
CA LEU A 183 -19.04 -0.15 8.69
C LEU A 183 -20.20 0.60 9.36
N THR A 184 -19.96 1.81 9.88
CA THR A 184 -21.02 2.68 10.42
C THR A 184 -22.14 3.01 9.40
N HIS A 185 -21.86 2.85 8.11
CA HIS A 185 -22.81 3.08 7.02
C HIS A 185 -23.14 1.81 6.23
N THR A 186 -22.74 0.63 6.72
CA THR A 186 -22.89 -0.64 6.02
C THR A 186 -23.55 -1.66 6.93
N ASN A 187 -24.57 -2.36 6.43
CA ASN A 187 -25.18 -3.47 7.14
C ASN A 187 -24.86 -4.78 6.42
N VAL A 188 -24.20 -5.72 7.09
CA VAL A 188 -23.85 -7.03 6.52
C VAL A 188 -24.71 -8.10 7.18
N THR A 189 -25.46 -8.84 6.38
CA THR A 189 -26.43 -9.85 6.84
C THR A 189 -26.13 -11.19 6.21
N LYS A 190 -26.11 -12.25 7.01
CA LYS A 190 -25.98 -13.63 6.51
C LYS A 190 -27.29 -14.03 5.84
N ILE A 191 -27.24 -14.42 4.58
CA ILE A 191 -28.42 -14.81 3.79
C ILE A 191 -28.62 -16.32 3.83
N ASP A 192 -27.53 -17.07 3.63
CA ASP A 192 -27.59 -18.51 3.43
C ASP A 192 -26.27 -19.19 3.83
N ALA A 193 -26.31 -20.50 4.03
CA ALA A 193 -25.14 -21.36 4.24
C ALA A 193 -25.35 -22.72 3.57
N LEU A 194 -24.46 -23.04 2.61
CA LEU A 194 -24.43 -24.32 1.90
C LEU A 194 -23.17 -25.09 2.33
N GLY A 195 -23.31 -25.92 3.36
CA GLY A 195 -22.19 -26.67 3.93
C GLY A 195 -21.16 -25.72 4.55
N ASN A 196 -19.96 -25.65 3.95
CA ASN A 196 -18.86 -24.79 4.41
C ASN A 196 -18.87 -23.38 3.78
N LEU A 197 -19.76 -23.14 2.83
CA LEU A 197 -19.91 -21.86 2.13
C LEU A 197 -21.01 -21.03 2.77
N SER A 198 -20.64 -19.89 3.34
CA SER A 198 -21.57 -18.87 3.85
C SER A 198 -21.75 -17.74 2.84
N PHE A 199 -22.98 -17.28 2.66
CA PHE A 199 -23.36 -16.18 1.79
C PHE A 199 -23.88 -15.00 2.61
N TYR A 200 -23.35 -13.81 2.33
CA TYR A 200 -23.75 -12.58 2.99
C TYR A 200 -24.18 -11.53 1.97
N ARG A 201 -25.14 -10.68 2.37
CA ARG A 201 -25.51 -9.44 1.68
C ARG A 201 -25.00 -8.27 2.50
N ALA A 202 -24.22 -7.40 1.86
CA ALA A 202 -23.82 -6.12 2.42
C ALA A 202 -24.61 -4.99 1.77
N ASP A 203 -25.40 -4.28 2.56
CA ASP A 203 -26.19 -3.11 2.17
C ASP A 203 -25.47 -1.84 2.65
N GLU A 204 -24.86 -1.10 1.72
CA GLU A 204 -24.06 0.10 2.01
C GLU A 204 -24.83 1.37 1.67
N LYS A 205 -24.94 2.29 2.64
CA LYS A 205 -25.57 3.60 2.46
C LYS A 205 -24.56 4.60 1.90
N LEU A 206 -24.90 5.21 0.76
CA LEU A 206 -24.04 6.18 0.11
C LEU A 206 -24.11 7.52 0.88
N THR A 207 -22.95 8.05 1.28
CA THR A 207 -22.81 9.33 1.99
C THR A 207 -23.03 10.54 1.09
N SER A 208 -22.68 10.41 -0.19
CA SER A 208 -23.06 11.33 -1.27
C SER A 208 -23.98 10.59 -2.25
N PRO A 209 -25.15 11.14 -2.60
CA PRO A 209 -26.04 10.50 -3.56
C PRO A 209 -25.41 10.55 -4.95
N LEU A 210 -24.76 9.46 -5.33
CA LEU A 210 -24.50 9.13 -6.73
C LEU A 210 -25.85 8.97 -7.41
N TRP A 211 -26.24 9.99 -8.18
CA TRP A 211 -27.32 9.97 -9.16
C TRP A 211 -28.50 9.03 -8.81
N ARG A 212 -29.26 9.42 -7.78
CA ARG A 212 -30.54 8.82 -7.32
C ARG A 212 -30.46 7.50 -6.53
N LYS A 213 -29.32 6.80 -6.44
CA LYS A 213 -29.20 5.64 -5.54
C LYS A 213 -28.80 6.08 -4.13
N ARG A 214 -29.51 5.57 -3.12
CA ARG A 214 -29.25 5.83 -1.69
C ARG A 214 -28.54 4.69 -0.98
N PHE A 215 -28.52 3.51 -1.60
CA PHE A 215 -27.88 2.32 -1.10
C PHE A 215 -27.32 1.49 -2.25
N LYS A 216 -26.27 0.73 -1.98
CA LYS A 216 -25.66 -0.25 -2.89
C LYS A 216 -25.56 -1.60 -2.19
N GLN A 217 -25.80 -2.67 -2.95
CA GLN A 217 -25.78 -4.04 -2.42
C GLN A 217 -24.59 -4.81 -2.98
N TYR A 218 -23.92 -5.55 -2.10
CA TYR A 218 -22.82 -6.42 -2.45
C TYR A 218 -23.04 -7.82 -1.91
N ASN A 219 -22.53 -8.81 -2.65
CA ASN A 219 -22.60 -10.20 -2.27
C ASN A 219 -21.21 -10.65 -1.80
N VAL A 220 -21.15 -11.23 -0.61
CA VAL A 220 -19.93 -11.81 -0.04
C VAL A 220 -20.09 -13.31 0.07
N LYS A 221 -19.07 -14.05 -0.36
CA LYS A 221 -18.96 -15.50 -0.25
C LYS A 221 -17.76 -15.83 0.63
N VAL A 222 -17.98 -16.68 1.63
CA VAL A 222 -16.97 -17.09 2.60
C VAL A 222 -16.93 -18.61 2.66
N ASP A 223 -15.79 -19.20 2.30
CA ASP A 223 -15.44 -20.59 2.59
C ASP A 223 -14.46 -20.60 3.75
N LYS A 224 -14.96 -20.90 4.96
CA LYS A 224 -14.15 -20.90 6.19
C LYS A 224 -13.08 -21.99 6.19
N VAL A 225 -13.33 -23.12 5.53
CA VAL A 225 -12.43 -24.28 5.53
C VAL A 225 -11.25 -24.04 4.59
N LYS A 226 -11.50 -23.49 3.39
CA LYS A 226 -10.44 -23.12 2.45
C LYS A 226 -9.82 -21.74 2.74
N GLY A 227 -10.45 -20.97 3.61
CA GLY A 227 -10.14 -19.56 3.82
C GLY A 227 -10.30 -18.75 2.53
N GLU A 228 -11.30 -19.05 1.69
CA GLU A 228 -11.60 -18.30 0.47
C GLU A 228 -12.67 -17.25 0.76
N LEU A 229 -12.31 -16.00 0.53
CA LEU A 229 -13.13 -14.81 0.72
C LEU A 229 -13.28 -14.13 -0.63
N HIS A 230 -14.52 -13.84 -1.02
CA HIS A 230 -14.83 -13.11 -2.24
C HIS A 230 -15.96 -12.13 -2.00
N CYS A 231 -15.81 -10.89 -2.48
CA CYS A 231 -16.86 -9.88 -2.44
C CYS A 231 -17.03 -9.26 -3.82
N SER A 232 -18.28 -9.03 -4.23
CA SER A 232 -18.59 -8.40 -5.51
C SER A 232 -18.14 -6.94 -5.63
N CYS A 233 -17.69 -6.29 -4.54
CA CYS A 233 -17.08 -4.97 -4.61
C CYS A 233 -15.67 -4.98 -5.23
N ASN A 234 -15.01 -6.16 -5.25
CA ASN A 234 -13.67 -6.40 -5.76
C ASN A 234 -12.59 -5.44 -5.22
N LEU A 235 -12.75 -4.94 -3.98
CA LEU A 235 -11.78 -4.02 -3.39
C LEU A 235 -10.41 -4.70 -3.24
N PHE A 236 -10.38 -5.97 -2.82
CA PHE A 236 -9.12 -6.68 -2.65
C PHE A 236 -8.39 -6.85 -3.97
N GLU A 237 -9.11 -7.18 -5.04
CA GLU A 237 -8.57 -7.30 -6.38
C GLU A 237 -8.03 -5.95 -6.87
N PHE A 238 -8.76 -4.86 -6.60
CA PHE A 238 -8.40 -3.53 -7.07
C PHE A 238 -7.27 -2.87 -6.26
N THR A 239 -7.37 -2.83 -4.93
CA THR A 239 -6.44 -2.12 -4.04
C THR A 239 -5.51 -3.03 -3.25
N GLY A 240 -5.84 -4.32 -3.11
CA GLY A 240 -5.03 -5.27 -2.35
C GLY A 240 -5.31 -5.28 -0.84
N ILE A 241 -6.35 -4.60 -0.37
CA ILE A 241 -6.84 -4.66 1.01
C ILE A 241 -8.26 -5.24 1.09
N LEU A 242 -8.58 -5.92 2.18
CA LEU A 242 -9.92 -6.48 2.37
C LEU A 242 -10.96 -5.36 2.60
N CYS A 243 -12.08 -5.44 1.89
CA CYS A 243 -13.19 -4.49 2.07
C CYS A 243 -13.92 -4.70 3.39
N ARG A 244 -14.57 -3.64 3.87
CA ARG A 244 -15.48 -3.67 5.02
C ARG A 244 -16.49 -4.83 4.97
N HIS A 245 -17.01 -5.19 3.79
CA HIS A 245 -17.97 -6.29 3.64
C HIS A 245 -17.38 -7.65 4.04
N ILE A 246 -16.13 -7.90 3.65
CA ILE A 246 -15.41 -9.12 4.02
C ILE A 246 -14.99 -9.06 5.49
N LEU A 247 -14.52 -7.91 5.98
CA LEU A 247 -14.10 -7.74 7.37
C LEU A 247 -15.24 -8.09 8.34
N GLU A 248 -16.45 -7.57 8.10
CA GLU A 248 -17.62 -7.89 8.92
C GLU A 248 -18.02 -9.36 8.80
N ALA A 249 -17.98 -9.95 7.59
CA ALA A 249 -18.29 -11.36 7.42
C ALA A 249 -17.27 -12.28 8.13
N MET A 250 -15.99 -11.87 8.21
CA MET A 250 -14.97 -12.59 8.96
C MET A 250 -15.19 -12.51 10.47
N ASP A 251 -15.59 -11.34 10.97
CA ASP A 251 -15.91 -11.15 12.39
C ASP A 251 -17.12 -12.00 12.79
N VAL A 252 -18.19 -12.02 11.97
CA VAL A 252 -19.39 -12.85 12.22
C VAL A 252 -19.08 -14.35 12.16
N GLU A 253 -18.20 -14.78 11.25
CA GLU A 253 -17.76 -16.18 11.16
C GLU A 253 -16.70 -16.55 12.20
N ASP A 254 -16.26 -15.63 13.07
CA ASP A 254 -15.24 -15.85 14.10
C ASP A 254 -13.96 -16.52 13.55
N PHE A 255 -13.35 -15.86 12.56
CA PHE A 255 -12.07 -16.28 12.02
C PHE A 255 -10.98 -16.20 13.10
N GLN A 256 -10.20 -17.27 13.25
CA GLN A 256 -9.10 -17.34 14.20
C GLN A 256 -7.77 -16.84 13.61
N PHE A 257 -7.66 -16.84 12.29
CA PHE A 257 -6.47 -16.39 11.57
C PHE A 257 -6.86 -15.73 10.24
N LEU A 258 -6.05 -14.76 9.81
CA LEU A 258 -6.18 -14.11 8.50
C LEU A 258 -5.39 -14.94 7.48
N PRO A 259 -6.01 -15.51 6.42
CA PRO A 259 -5.28 -16.30 5.44
C PRO A 259 -4.17 -15.49 4.75
N GLU A 260 -2.97 -16.07 4.65
CA GLU A 260 -1.75 -15.38 4.18
C GLU A 260 -1.91 -14.75 2.78
N LYS A 261 -2.73 -15.36 1.91
CA LYS A 261 -3.00 -14.83 0.56
C LYS A 261 -3.64 -13.43 0.55
N TYR A 262 -4.24 -13.00 1.66
CA TYR A 262 -4.80 -11.64 1.82
C TYR A 262 -3.84 -10.66 2.49
N ILE A 263 -2.62 -11.10 2.84
CA ILE A 263 -1.53 -10.28 3.35
C ILE A 263 -0.53 -10.10 2.21
N LEU A 264 -0.62 -8.99 1.49
CA LEU A 264 0.20 -8.78 0.31
C LEU A 264 1.61 -8.32 0.69
N PRO A 265 2.68 -9.01 0.23
CA PRO A 265 4.06 -8.62 0.49
C PRO A 265 4.35 -7.17 0.11
N ARG A 266 3.75 -6.67 -0.98
CA ARG A 266 3.90 -5.28 -1.45
C ARG A 266 3.62 -4.24 -0.36
N TRP A 267 2.63 -4.50 0.50
CA TRP A 267 2.17 -3.58 1.54
C TRP A 267 2.85 -3.78 2.88
N MET A 268 3.71 -4.79 3.01
CA MET A 268 4.36 -5.12 4.27
C MET A 268 5.46 -4.11 4.63
N LYS A 269 5.69 -3.94 5.92
CA LYS A 269 6.90 -3.34 6.47
C LYS A 269 8.10 -4.20 6.02
N GLN A 270 9.20 -3.57 5.61
CA GLN A 270 10.48 -4.21 5.22
C GLN A 270 10.57 -4.84 3.81
N VAL A 271 9.93 -4.28 2.79
CA VAL A 271 9.94 -4.85 1.41
C VAL A 271 11.28 -4.76 0.65
N ARG A 272 12.36 -4.21 1.24
CA ARG A 272 13.66 -4.11 0.56
C ARG A 272 14.89 -4.50 1.39
N SER A 273 14.79 -5.47 2.29
CA SER A 273 15.96 -6.30 2.63
C SER A 273 15.74 -7.72 2.13
N TYR A 274 16.71 -8.22 1.37
CA TYR A 274 16.65 -9.48 0.61
C TYR A 274 16.97 -10.68 1.50
N GLU A 275 16.43 -10.70 2.71
CA GLU A 275 16.53 -11.85 3.60
C GLU A 275 15.11 -12.33 3.91
N SER A 276 14.84 -13.55 3.49
CA SER A 276 13.58 -14.27 3.65
C SER A 276 13.03 -14.16 5.07
N LEU A 277 12.01 -13.34 5.26
CA LEU A 277 11.10 -13.46 6.40
C LEU A 277 10.05 -14.51 6.05
N GLN A 278 10.26 -15.73 6.53
CA GLN A 278 9.12 -16.60 6.79
C GLN A 278 8.36 -16.00 7.97
N VAL A 279 7.11 -15.62 7.74
CA VAL A 279 6.17 -15.35 8.83
C VAL A 279 5.84 -16.69 9.46
N SER A 280 6.59 -17.08 10.48
CA SER A 280 6.27 -18.23 11.32
C SER A 280 5.68 -17.72 12.63
N TYR A 281 4.48 -18.17 12.96
CA TYR A 281 3.67 -17.66 14.09
C TYR A 281 4.14 -18.14 15.48
N PHE A 282 5.30 -18.82 15.59
CA PHE A 282 5.89 -19.17 16.88
C PHE A 282 7.34 -19.66 16.68
N ASP A 283 8.35 -18.86 17.08
CA ASP A 283 9.74 -19.33 17.18
C ASP A 283 10.19 -19.33 18.67
N PRO A 284 10.44 -20.51 19.27
CA PRO A 284 11.02 -20.62 20.61
C PRO A 284 12.42 -19.99 20.75
N LEU A 285 13.21 -19.87 19.67
CA LEU A 285 14.51 -19.20 19.70
C LEU A 285 14.38 -17.67 19.63
N GLU A 286 13.42 -17.15 18.87
CA GLU A 286 13.07 -15.73 18.89
C GLU A 286 12.51 -15.31 20.26
N SER A 287 11.77 -16.21 20.94
CA SER A 287 11.37 -16.03 22.35
C SER A 287 12.58 -15.88 23.29
N SER A 288 13.69 -16.59 23.05
CA SER A 288 14.93 -16.44 23.83
C SER A 288 15.64 -15.10 23.58
N ARG A 289 15.71 -14.66 22.32
CA ARG A 289 16.28 -13.33 21.98
C ARG A 289 15.40 -12.19 22.49
N LEU A 290 14.07 -12.32 22.37
CA LEU A 290 13.10 -11.35 22.85
C LEU A 290 13.01 -11.32 24.38
N ALA A 291 13.13 -12.48 25.04
CA ALA A 291 13.24 -12.57 26.50
C ALA A 291 14.53 -11.92 27.00
N LYS A 292 15.67 -12.19 26.34
CA LYS A 292 16.95 -11.52 26.65
C LYS A 292 16.87 -10.01 26.41
N ALA A 293 16.24 -9.56 25.33
CA ALA A 293 16.05 -8.15 25.03
C ALA A 293 15.14 -7.47 26.07
N LYS A 294 14.05 -8.13 26.47
CA LYS A 294 13.13 -7.65 27.51
C LYS A 294 13.80 -7.57 28.88
N GLU A 295 14.58 -8.59 29.24
CA GLU A 295 15.36 -8.60 30.49
C GLU A 295 16.40 -7.47 30.51
N LEU A 296 17.14 -7.27 29.42
CA LEU A 296 18.15 -6.22 29.31
C LEU A 296 17.53 -4.83 29.42
N SER A 297 16.40 -4.61 28.72
CA SER A 297 15.66 -3.35 28.75
C SER A 297 15.13 -3.04 30.15
N GLN A 298 14.59 -4.03 30.88
CA GLN A 298 14.11 -3.83 32.26
C GLN A 298 15.24 -3.40 33.21
N ARG A 299 16.42 -4.03 33.10
CA ARG A 299 17.58 -3.68 33.93
C ARG A 299 18.11 -2.29 33.60
N HIS A 300 18.16 -1.94 32.31
CA HIS A 300 18.61 -0.62 31.86
C HIS A 300 17.66 0.49 32.34
N ASN A 301 16.36 0.30 32.19
CA ASN A 301 15.35 1.28 32.59
C ASN A 301 15.38 1.54 34.10
N TYR A 302 15.60 0.51 34.93
CA TYR A 302 15.73 0.70 36.38
C TYR A 302 16.94 1.56 36.75
N LEU A 303 18.11 1.29 36.14
CA LEU A 303 19.33 2.08 36.39
C LEU A 303 19.20 3.51 35.87
N TYR A 304 18.56 3.68 34.71
CA TYR A 304 18.23 4.99 34.15
C TYR A 304 17.35 5.81 35.12
N GLU A 305 16.26 5.20 35.63
CA GLU A 305 15.37 5.86 36.60
C GLU A 305 16.09 6.24 37.91
N MET A 306 17.05 5.44 38.37
CA MET A 306 17.89 5.79 39.52
C MET A 306 18.85 6.93 39.20
N ALA A 307 19.44 6.92 38.00
CA ALA A 307 20.38 7.94 37.53
C ALA A 307 19.71 9.31 37.40
N MET A 308 18.43 9.35 37.01
CA MET A 308 17.65 10.59 36.86
C MET A 308 17.29 11.26 38.19
N ARG A 309 17.46 10.58 39.34
CA ARG A 309 17.10 11.12 40.67
C ARG A 309 18.21 11.95 41.33
N SER A 310 19.42 11.93 40.79
CA SER A 310 20.55 12.68 41.34
C SER A 310 21.63 12.92 40.29
N GLU A 311 22.18 14.13 40.23
CA GLU A 311 23.29 14.45 39.31
C GLU A 311 24.53 13.58 39.56
N VAL A 312 24.77 13.17 40.82
CA VAL A 312 25.88 12.26 41.18
C VAL A 312 25.64 10.88 40.59
N ALA A 313 24.39 10.38 40.66
CA ALA A 313 24.01 9.10 40.09
C ALA A 313 24.06 9.13 38.55
N LEU A 314 23.68 10.25 37.93
CA LEU A 314 23.77 10.45 36.48
C LEU A 314 25.22 10.38 35.98
N LYS A 315 26.16 10.99 36.71
CA LYS A 315 27.58 10.95 36.34
C LYS A 315 28.14 9.52 36.43
N LEU A 316 27.86 8.82 37.53
CA LEU A 316 28.25 7.42 37.71
C LEU A 316 27.67 6.50 36.63
N TYR A 317 26.41 6.73 36.25
CA TYR A 317 25.76 5.98 35.20
C TYR A 317 26.45 6.16 33.84
N LYS A 318 26.79 7.40 33.46
CA LYS A 318 27.50 7.69 32.20
C LYS A 318 28.87 6.99 32.15
N GLU A 319 29.66 7.11 33.22
CA GLU A 319 30.97 6.46 33.32
C GLU A 319 30.86 4.93 33.23
N ALA A 320 29.87 4.33 33.89
CA ALA A 320 29.63 2.89 33.82
C ALA A 320 29.20 2.43 32.42
N MET A 321 28.33 3.21 31.75
CA MET A 321 27.86 2.90 30.40
C MET A 321 28.99 2.98 29.37
N ASP A 322 29.95 3.90 29.52
CA ASP A 322 31.11 3.98 28.64
C ASP A 322 32.03 2.75 28.80
N VAL A 323 32.24 2.28 30.03
CA VAL A 323 33.00 1.03 30.28
C VAL A 323 32.28 -0.19 29.71
N VAL A 324 30.96 -0.26 29.87
CA VAL A 324 30.15 -1.36 29.31
C VAL A 324 30.21 -1.35 27.79
N ARG A 325 30.07 -0.17 27.17
CA ARG A 325 30.20 0.01 25.71
C ARG A 325 31.53 -0.54 25.22
N LEU A 326 32.65 -0.11 25.79
CA LEU A 326 33.99 -0.55 25.38
C LEU A 326 34.15 -2.07 25.47
N LYS A 327 33.68 -2.69 26.57
CA LYS A 327 33.75 -4.14 26.72
C LYS A 327 32.87 -4.90 25.73
N MET A 328 31.69 -4.38 25.42
CA MET A 328 30.79 -4.97 24.41
C MET A 328 31.35 -4.82 23.00
N GLU A 329 31.91 -3.66 22.68
CA GLU A 329 32.61 -3.37 21.42
C GLU A 329 33.80 -4.32 21.21
N ASP A 330 34.63 -4.52 22.24
CA ASP A 330 35.74 -5.47 22.20
C ASP A 330 35.25 -6.93 22.06
N ALA A 331 34.14 -7.31 22.71
CA ALA A 331 33.56 -8.65 22.59
C ALA A 331 32.95 -8.95 21.22
N ILE A 332 32.47 -7.91 20.52
CA ILE A 332 31.86 -8.02 19.19
C ILE A 332 32.89 -7.75 18.06
N GLY A 333 34.07 -7.21 18.40
CA GLY A 333 35.16 -6.95 17.47
C GLY A 333 34.99 -5.69 16.62
N ILE A 334 34.24 -4.70 17.12
CA ILE A 334 33.94 -3.44 16.41
C ILE A 334 34.20 -2.27 17.36
N ARG A 335 35.09 -1.33 17.01
CA ARG A 335 35.39 -0.15 17.85
C ARG A 335 34.96 1.14 17.15
N LYS A 336 34.31 2.05 17.89
CA LYS A 336 33.97 3.39 17.37
C LYS A 336 35.20 4.29 17.44
N THR A 337 35.54 4.97 16.34
CA THR A 337 36.66 5.95 16.31
C THR A 337 36.17 7.34 16.67
N GLY A 338 36.57 7.85 17.84
CA GLY A 338 36.48 9.26 18.24
C GLY A 338 35.17 9.71 18.89
N ASP A 339 35.28 10.66 19.83
CA ASP A 339 34.14 11.28 20.55
C ASP A 339 33.51 12.48 19.80
N THR A 340 34.05 12.86 18.64
CA THR A 340 33.52 13.89 17.74
C THR A 340 33.40 13.33 16.34
N GLY A 341 32.20 13.37 15.75
CA GLY A 341 31.88 12.74 14.47
C GLY A 341 32.81 13.13 13.31
N ASP A 342 33.03 12.17 12.40
CA ASP A 342 33.85 12.30 11.20
C ASP A 342 33.20 13.23 10.16
N ASP A 343 33.35 14.55 10.33
CA ASP A 343 32.92 15.58 9.33
C ASP A 343 33.94 15.79 8.19
N SER A 344 34.95 14.93 8.03
CA SER A 344 35.89 15.05 6.90
C SER A 344 36.52 13.72 6.50
N ILE A 345 35.85 13.01 5.59
CA ILE A 345 36.51 12.01 4.75
C ILE A 345 36.22 12.36 3.28
N LEU A 346 37.28 12.61 2.52
CA LEU A 346 37.23 12.80 1.07
C LEU A 346 36.95 11.43 0.45
N TRP A 347 35.79 11.28 -0.18
CA TRP A 347 35.21 10.01 -0.64
C TRP A 347 35.98 9.29 -1.76
N TRP A 348 37.11 9.80 -2.24
CA TRP A 348 37.78 9.30 -3.45
C TRP A 348 39.23 8.83 -3.28
N ASP A 349 39.72 8.59 -2.06
CA ASP A 349 41.04 7.97 -1.89
C ASP A 349 40.97 6.45 -2.12
N PRO A 350 41.57 5.90 -3.21
CA PRO A 350 41.46 4.49 -3.54
C PRO A 350 42.30 3.58 -2.62
N ASP A 351 43.24 4.14 -1.85
CA ASP A 351 44.13 3.38 -0.95
C ASP A 351 43.62 3.34 0.52
N ALA A 352 42.46 3.93 0.80
CA ALA A 352 41.90 3.99 2.15
C ALA A 352 41.35 2.64 2.64
N ARG A 353 41.99 2.05 3.65
CA ARG A 353 41.55 0.80 4.34
C ARG A 353 40.38 0.98 5.32
N ASN A 354 39.63 2.09 5.27
CA ASN A 354 38.52 2.39 6.17
C ASN A 354 37.23 2.59 5.35
N VAL A 355 36.13 1.92 5.73
CA VAL A 355 34.80 2.12 5.13
C VAL A 355 33.83 2.52 6.24
N PHE A 356 33.17 3.68 6.08
CA PHE A 356 32.16 4.24 7.00
C PHE A 356 32.58 4.38 8.48
N GLY A 357 33.72 5.00 8.76
CA GLY A 357 34.05 5.47 10.13
C GLY A 357 34.14 4.38 11.20
N ARG A 358 34.35 3.11 10.82
CA ARG A 358 34.55 1.98 11.76
C ARG A 358 35.73 1.14 11.32
N ARG A 359 36.70 0.94 12.21
CA ARG A 359 37.70 -0.12 12.05
C ARG A 359 37.09 -1.44 12.52
N ARG A 360 37.11 -2.46 11.67
CA ARG A 360 37.17 -3.85 12.16
C ARG A 360 38.53 -4.01 12.83
N LEU A 361 38.54 -4.53 14.05
CA LEU A 361 39.79 -4.96 14.70
C LEU A 361 40.28 -6.26 14.06
#